data_AF-A0A1F7B4G6-F1
#
_entry.id   AF-A0A1F7B4G6-F1
#
_cell.length_a   1.000
_cell.length_b   1.000
_cell.length_c   1.000
_cell.angle_alpha   90.00
_cell.angle_beta   90.00
_cell.angle_gamma   90.00
#
_symmetry.space_group_name_H-M   'P 1'
#
loop_
_entity.id
_entity.type
_entity.pdbx_description
1 polymer ?
#
loop_
_entity_poly.entity_id
_entity_poly.type
_entity_poly.pdbx_seq_one_letter_code
_entity_poly.pdbx_strand_id
1 'polypeptide(L)'
;MKTALPKQDGIERKWYVVDAENKILGRTATKIAIYLRGKHKTCFTPHIDCGDHIIVINTEKIKLTGKKETDKMYYSHSGFKGGLKTTPVSRMREKSPDKLIYKAVYGMLPANKLRAQMLKRLKIYTGPNHENEAQKPITLEI
;
A
#
# COMPACT_ATOMS: atom_id res chain seq x y z
N MET A 1 26.28 -26.41 -3.02
CA MET A 1 25.12 -26.08 -3.89
C MET A 1 24.75 -24.62 -3.66
N LYS A 2 24.48 -23.83 -4.72
CA LYS A 2 24.09 -22.41 -4.58
C LYS A 2 22.57 -22.29 -4.54
N THR A 3 22.05 -21.39 -3.71
CA THR A 3 20.61 -21.10 -3.61
C THR A 3 20.12 -20.46 -4.91
N ALA A 4 18.92 -20.82 -5.36
CA ALA A 4 18.31 -20.26 -6.56
C ALA A 4 18.09 -18.75 -6.41
N LEU A 5 18.55 -17.98 -7.39
CA LEU A 5 18.41 -16.53 -7.46
C LEU A 5 17.61 -16.16 -8.72
N PRO A 6 16.53 -15.39 -8.59
CA PRO A 6 15.75 -14.94 -9.74
C PRO A 6 16.56 -13.91 -10.54
N LYS A 7 16.45 -13.97 -11.87
CA LYS A 7 16.93 -12.91 -12.76
C LYS A 7 15.89 -11.78 -12.81
N GLN A 8 16.33 -10.53 -12.82
CA GLN A 8 15.42 -9.37 -12.83
C GLN A 8 14.46 -9.36 -14.03
N ASP A 9 14.93 -9.77 -15.22
CA ASP A 9 14.13 -9.77 -16.45
C ASP A 9 13.10 -10.91 -16.53
N GLY A 10 13.22 -11.92 -15.67
CA GLY A 10 12.33 -13.09 -15.65
C GLY A 10 11.24 -13.02 -14.59
N ILE A 11 11.05 -11.89 -13.92
CA ILE A 11 10.07 -11.76 -12.83
C ILE A 11 8.69 -11.53 -13.42
N GLU A 12 7.86 -12.57 -13.41
CA GLU A 12 6.44 -12.45 -13.71
C GLU A 12 5.73 -11.66 -12.61
N ARG A 13 5.07 -10.55 -13.00
CA ARG A 13 4.28 -9.71 -12.11
C ARG A 13 2.81 -9.81 -12.48
N LYS A 14 1.99 -10.12 -11.50
CA LYS A 14 0.54 -10.15 -11.63
C LYS A 14 -0.04 -8.83 -11.12
N TRP A 15 -1.25 -8.53 -11.59
CA TRP A 15 -2.04 -7.42 -11.06
C TRP A 15 -3.09 -7.98 -10.12
N TYR A 16 -3.23 -7.34 -8.96
CA TYR A 16 -4.26 -7.66 -7.98
C TYR A 16 -5.15 -6.46 -7.71
N VAL A 17 -6.44 -6.70 -7.52
CA VAL A 17 -7.40 -5.68 -7.05
C VAL A 17 -7.86 -6.03 -5.64
N VAL A 18 -7.85 -5.03 -4.77
CA VAL A 18 -8.29 -5.11 -3.39
C VAL A 18 -9.42 -4.12 -3.19
N ASP A 19 -10.58 -4.62 -2.77
CA ASP A 19 -11.66 -3.77 -2.28
C ASP A 19 -11.41 -3.40 -0.81
N ALA A 20 -11.29 -2.10 -0.54
CA ALA A 20 -11.09 -1.57 0.80
C ALA A 20 -12.40 -1.39 1.59
N GLU A 21 -13.56 -1.58 0.96
CA GLU A 21 -14.86 -1.42 1.60
C GLU A 21 -15.01 -2.35 2.82
N ASN A 22 -15.36 -1.75 3.97
CA ASN A 22 -15.53 -2.45 5.24
C ASN A 22 -14.28 -3.18 5.78
N LYS A 23 -13.12 -3.05 5.16
CA LYS A 23 -11.88 -3.70 5.62
C LYS A 23 -11.14 -2.85 6.65
N ILE A 24 -10.37 -3.50 7.53
CA ILE A 24 -9.59 -2.82 8.58
C ILE A 24 -8.26 -2.33 8.00
N LEU A 25 -8.00 -1.02 8.07
CA LEU A 25 -6.81 -0.37 7.47
C LEU A 25 -5.50 -1.12 7.71
N GLY A 26 -5.20 -1.48 8.96
CA GLY A 26 -3.93 -2.14 9.31
C GLY A 26 -3.80 -3.54 8.73
N ARG A 27 -4.87 -4.35 8.75
CA ARG A 27 -4.86 -5.71 8.20
C ARG A 27 -4.70 -5.68 6.69
N THR A 28 -5.46 -4.80 6.03
CA THR A 28 -5.36 -4.57 4.58
C THR A 28 -3.96 -4.11 4.18
N ALA A 29 -3.41 -3.09 4.85
CA ALA A 29 -2.08 -2.58 4.54
C ALA A 29 -0.99 -3.64 4.72
N THR A 30 -1.11 -4.52 5.73
CA THR A 30 -0.13 -5.60 5.97
C THR A 30 -0.12 -6.58 4.81
N LYS A 31 -1.31 -7.01 4.36
CA LYS A 31 -1.44 -7.94 3.24
C LYS A 31 -0.94 -7.29 1.94
N ILE A 32 -1.32 -6.05 1.67
CA ILE A 32 -0.80 -5.27 0.53
C ILE A 32 0.74 -5.22 0.56
N ALA A 33 1.35 -4.92 1.70
CA ALA A 33 2.81 -4.85 1.81
C ALA A 33 3.51 -6.19 1.55
N ILE A 34 2.90 -7.32 1.91
CA ILE A 34 3.43 -8.67 1.62
C ILE A 34 3.46 -8.93 0.12
N TYR A 35 2.39 -8.58 -0.59
CA TYR A 35 2.29 -8.75 -2.05
C TYR A 35 3.17 -7.77 -2.82
N LEU A 36 3.25 -6.50 -2.39
CA LEU A 36 4.18 -5.52 -2.94
C LEU A 36 5.64 -5.91 -2.74
N ARG A 37 5.96 -6.67 -1.68
CA ARG A 37 7.32 -7.17 -1.47
C ARG A 37 7.59 -8.48 -2.23
N GLY A 38 6.55 -9.17 -2.68
CA GLY A 38 6.66 -10.49 -3.31
C GLY A 38 6.91 -11.62 -2.31
N LYS A 39 6.68 -11.41 -1.00
CA LYS A 39 6.91 -12.42 0.05
C LYS A 39 6.01 -13.66 -0.05
N HIS A 40 4.93 -13.57 -0.81
CA HIS A 40 4.05 -14.70 -1.10
C HIS A 40 4.60 -15.61 -2.21
N LYS A 41 5.62 -15.17 -2.96
CA LYS A 41 6.27 -15.98 -4.00
C LYS A 41 7.45 -16.74 -3.41
N THR A 42 7.66 -17.96 -3.88
CA THR A 42 8.81 -18.80 -3.51
C THR A 42 10.14 -18.22 -4.01
N CYS A 43 10.11 -17.43 -5.08
CA CYS A 43 11.28 -16.73 -5.63
C CYS A 43 11.64 -15.43 -4.89
N PHE A 44 11.12 -15.19 -3.69
CA PHE A 44 11.40 -13.99 -2.92
C PHE A 44 12.90 -13.86 -2.63
N THR A 45 13.47 -12.72 -3.01
CA THR A 45 14.87 -12.38 -2.75
C THR A 45 14.95 -10.96 -2.18
N PRO A 46 15.57 -10.73 -1.00
CA PRO A 46 15.47 -9.43 -0.31
C PRO A 46 16.02 -8.22 -1.08
N HIS A 47 17.02 -8.43 -1.94
CA HIS A 47 17.68 -7.37 -2.71
C HIS A 47 17.09 -7.19 -4.12
N ILE A 48 16.15 -8.03 -4.54
CA ILE A 48 15.51 -8.00 -5.86
C ILE A 48 14.02 -7.73 -5.69
N ASP A 49 13.49 -6.86 -6.54
CA ASP A 49 12.07 -6.50 -6.48
C ASP A 49 11.16 -7.49 -7.24
N CYS A 50 10.77 -8.56 -6.54
CA CYS A 50 9.90 -9.63 -7.05
C CYS A 50 8.38 -9.40 -6.84
N GLY A 51 7.99 -8.24 -6.32
CA GLY A 51 6.60 -7.95 -5.96
C GLY A 51 5.64 -7.76 -7.14
N ASP A 52 4.35 -7.77 -6.81
CA ASP A 52 3.26 -7.62 -7.77
C ASP A 52 2.66 -6.21 -7.77
N HIS A 53 1.82 -5.94 -8.77
CA HIS A 53 1.02 -4.71 -8.86
C HIS A 53 -0.25 -4.87 -8.03
N ILE A 54 -0.59 -3.83 -7.28
CA ILE A 54 -1.77 -3.84 -6.42
C ILE A 54 -2.56 -2.57 -6.67
N ILE A 55 -3.83 -2.76 -6.98
CA ILE A 55 -4.85 -1.73 -7.11
C ILE A 55 -5.74 -1.83 -5.89
N VAL A 56 -5.96 -0.71 -5.21
CA VAL A 56 -6.90 -0.60 -4.09
C VAL A 56 -8.04 0.31 -4.51
N ILE A 57 -9.28 -0.16 -4.41
CA ILE A 57 -10.51 0.58 -4.71
C ILE A 57 -11.30 0.88 -3.44
N ASN A 58 -12.27 1.78 -3.49
CA ASN A 58 -13.16 2.15 -2.38
C ASN A 58 -12.41 2.64 -1.11
N THR A 59 -11.34 3.40 -1.29
CA THR A 59 -10.43 3.75 -0.17
C THR A 59 -11.09 4.63 0.88
N GLU A 60 -12.13 5.38 0.49
CA GLU A 60 -12.94 6.23 1.38
C GLU A 60 -13.72 5.42 2.44
N LYS A 61 -14.05 4.16 2.13
CA LYS A 61 -14.87 3.27 2.97
C LYS A 61 -14.07 2.39 3.93
N ILE A 62 -12.75 2.58 4.01
CA ILE A 62 -11.89 1.75 4.84
C ILE A 62 -12.13 2.00 6.33
N LYS A 63 -12.17 0.94 7.15
CA LYS A 63 -12.49 1.06 8.58
C LYS A 63 -11.26 1.21 9.45
N LEU A 64 -11.38 2.09 10.43
CA LEU A 64 -10.50 2.20 11.59
C LEU A 64 -11.26 1.72 12.82
N THR A 65 -10.60 0.94 13.67
CA THR A 65 -11.22 0.34 14.86
C THR A 65 -11.21 1.30 16.05
N GLY A 66 -12.27 1.28 16.87
CA GLY A 66 -12.34 2.07 18.11
C GLY A 66 -12.39 3.59 17.85
N LYS A 67 -11.85 4.39 18.77
CA LYS A 67 -11.82 5.86 18.67
C LYS A 67 -10.73 6.42 17.74
N LYS A 68 -10.11 5.57 16.90
CA LYS A 68 -9.01 5.99 16.02
C LYS A 68 -9.45 6.96 14.93
N GLU A 69 -10.72 6.99 14.57
CA GLU A 69 -11.22 7.94 13.57
C GLU A 69 -11.14 9.40 14.07
N THR A 70 -11.36 9.60 15.38
CA THR A 70 -11.36 10.91 16.03
C THR A 70 -10.00 11.26 16.62
N ASP A 71 -9.35 10.31 17.29
CA ASP A 71 -8.23 10.60 18.17
C ASP A 71 -6.88 10.50 17.45
N LYS A 72 -6.83 9.78 16.32
CA LYS A 72 -5.56 9.56 15.62
C LYS A 72 -5.19 10.81 14.82
N MET A 73 -3.98 11.28 15.08
CA MET A 73 -3.37 12.42 14.43
C MET A 73 -2.22 12.00 13.53
N TYR A 74 -2.15 12.57 12.33
CA TYR A 74 -0.99 12.46 11.45
C TYR A 74 -0.12 13.70 11.59
N TYR A 75 1.15 13.48 11.87
CA TYR A 75 2.14 14.54 12.00
C TYR A 75 3.03 14.62 10.76
N SER A 76 3.45 15.84 10.43
CA SER A 76 4.48 16.12 9.43
C SER A 76 5.22 17.38 9.85
N HIS A 77 6.50 17.49 9.49
CA HIS A 77 7.32 18.64 9.84
C HIS A 77 7.92 19.25 8.57
N SER A 78 7.91 20.58 8.46
CA SER A 78 8.48 21.28 7.30
C SER A 78 10.00 21.37 7.32
N GLY A 79 10.63 21.20 8.49
CA GLY A 79 12.07 21.38 8.70
C GLY A 79 12.44 22.70 9.39
N PHE A 80 11.53 23.68 9.42
CA PHE A 80 11.72 24.97 10.08
C PHE A 80 11.22 24.95 11.53
N LYS A 81 11.73 25.85 12.39
CA LYS A 81 11.26 26.00 13.77
C LYS A 81 9.75 26.29 13.80
N GLY A 82 9.00 25.54 14.61
CA GLY A 82 7.53 25.65 14.68
C GLY A 82 6.79 25.01 13.48
N GLY A 83 7.49 24.29 12.61
CA GLY A 83 6.96 23.71 11.38
C GLY A 83 6.13 22.44 11.54
N LEU A 84 5.69 22.09 12.75
CA LEU A 84 4.89 20.90 13.02
C LEU A 84 3.46 21.10 12.51
N LYS A 85 3.04 20.24 11.59
CA LYS A 85 1.67 20.20 11.06
C LYS A 85 0.99 18.92 11.54
N THR A 86 -0.17 19.08 12.14
CA THR A 86 -1.01 17.99 12.62
C THR A 86 -2.28 17.93 11.79
N THR A 87 -2.63 16.76 11.28
CA THR A 87 -3.87 16.54 10.53
C THR A 87 -4.63 15.37 11.17
N PRO A 88 -5.87 15.58 11.65
CA PRO A 88 -6.69 14.49 12.15
C PRO A 88 -7.06 13.53 11.02
N VAL A 89 -7.29 12.26 11.37
CA VAL A 89 -7.71 11.24 10.39
C VAL A 89 -8.95 11.67 9.61
N SER A 90 -9.98 12.18 10.30
CA SER A 90 -11.24 12.62 9.68
C SER A 90 -10.99 13.59 8.52
N ARG A 91 -10.22 14.65 8.76
CA ARG A 91 -9.85 15.63 7.74
C ARG A 91 -9.01 15.03 6.61
N MET A 92 -8.17 14.03 6.91
CA MET A 92 -7.40 13.33 5.88
C MET A 92 -8.30 12.47 4.99
N ARG A 93 -9.31 11.81 5.58
CA ARG A 93 -10.27 10.99 4.84
C ARG A 93 -11.11 11.85 3.90
N GLU A 94 -11.59 13.00 4.35
CA GLU A 94 -12.35 13.94 3.52
C GLU A 94 -11.52 14.50 2.36
N LYS A 95 -10.29 14.92 2.62
CA LYS A 95 -9.47 15.61 1.61
C LYS A 95 -8.73 14.68 0.67
N SER A 96 -8.24 13.55 1.16
CA SER A 96 -7.37 12.63 0.41
C SER A 96 -7.39 11.23 1.06
N PRO A 97 -8.46 10.44 0.87
CA PRO A 97 -8.58 9.12 1.50
C PRO A 97 -7.44 8.18 1.06
N ASP A 98 -6.93 8.35 -0.16
CA ASP A 98 -5.80 7.56 -0.69
C ASP A 98 -4.54 7.67 0.17
N LYS A 99 -4.29 8.84 0.77
CA LYS A 99 -3.13 9.06 1.63
C LYS A 99 -3.18 8.21 2.90
N LEU A 100 -4.37 7.82 3.36
CA LEU A 100 -4.54 6.99 4.54
C LEU A 100 -3.92 5.61 4.31
N ILE A 101 -4.28 4.99 3.19
CA ILE A 101 -3.75 3.67 2.77
C ILE A 101 -2.30 3.79 2.37
N TYR A 102 -1.94 4.80 1.57
CA TYR A 102 -0.57 5.02 1.15
C TYR A 102 0.38 5.14 2.34
N LYS A 103 0.05 5.96 3.35
CA LYS A 103 0.87 6.11 4.56
C LYS A 103 0.96 4.82 5.38
N ALA A 104 -0.14 4.07 5.49
CA ALA A 104 -0.14 2.80 6.20
C ALA A 104 0.78 1.78 5.53
N VAL A 105 0.68 1.62 4.20
CA VAL A 105 1.52 0.71 3.42
C VAL A 105 2.98 1.18 3.39
N TYR A 106 3.22 2.48 3.23
CA TYR A 106 4.55 3.09 3.25
C TYR A 106 5.33 2.73 4.52
N GLY A 107 4.66 2.79 5.68
CA GLY A 107 5.25 2.42 6.97
C GLY A 107 5.54 0.93 7.14
N MET A 108 4.91 0.06 6.34
CA MET A 108 5.10 -1.40 6.39
C MET A 108 6.17 -1.91 5.41
N LEU A 109 6.67 -1.06 4.52
CA LEU A 109 7.75 -1.38 3.59
C LEU A 109 9.13 -1.06 4.18
N PRO A 110 10.18 -1.83 3.86
CA PRO A 110 11.52 -1.61 4.38
C PRO A 110 12.03 -0.22 3.96
N ALA A 111 12.69 0.51 4.88
CA ALA A 111 13.21 1.84 4.59
C ALA A 111 14.52 1.78 3.78
N ASN A 112 14.41 1.44 2.50
CA ASN A 112 15.55 1.35 1.57
C ASN A 112 15.20 1.98 0.20
N LYS A 113 16.16 1.96 -0.74
CA LYS A 113 15.97 2.50 -2.09
C LYS A 113 14.87 1.75 -2.89
N LEU A 114 14.68 0.45 -2.64
CA LEU A 114 13.65 -0.37 -3.30
C LEU A 114 12.23 0.06 -2.91
N ARG A 115 12.03 0.65 -1.73
CA ARG A 115 10.71 1.10 -1.26
C ARG A 115 9.99 1.99 -2.27
N ALA A 116 10.72 2.94 -2.87
CA ALA A 116 10.14 3.85 -3.85
C ALA A 116 9.68 3.10 -5.11
N GLN A 117 10.42 2.07 -5.54
CA GLN A 117 10.05 1.23 -6.68
C GLN A 117 8.82 0.37 -6.36
N MET A 118 8.79 -0.24 -5.17
CA MET A 118 7.63 -1.02 -4.70
C MET A 118 6.35 -0.17 -4.62
N LEU A 119 6.46 1.07 -4.12
CA LEU A 119 5.33 1.99 -4.00
C LEU A 119 4.78 2.47 -5.35
N LYS A 120 5.60 2.57 -6.40
CA LYS A 120 5.12 2.92 -7.75
C LYS A 120 4.12 1.90 -8.31
N ARG A 121 4.17 0.66 -7.82
CA ARG A 121 3.25 -0.41 -8.21
C ARG A 121 1.94 -0.45 -7.41
N LEU A 122 1.85 0.35 -6.33
CA LEU A 122 0.62 0.54 -5.59
C LEU A 122 -0.21 1.62 -6.28
N LYS A 123 -1.40 1.25 -6.77
CA LYS A 123 -2.41 2.15 -7.32
C LYS A 123 -3.58 2.21 -6.35
N ILE A 124 -4.06 3.43 -6.10
CA ILE A 124 -5.05 3.69 -5.05
C ILE A 124 -6.12 4.57 -5.68
N TYR A 125 -7.38 4.15 -5.57
CA TYR A 125 -8.54 4.81 -6.13
C TYR A 125 -9.61 4.99 -5.05
N THR A 126 -10.14 6.20 -4.96
CA THR A 126 -11.18 6.54 -3.98
C THR A 126 -12.48 5.80 -4.24
N GLY A 127 -12.90 5.72 -5.51
CA GLY A 127 -14.12 5.04 -5.94
C GLY A 127 -13.94 3.56 -6.31
N PRO A 128 -15.01 2.94 -6.85
CA PRO A 128 -15.00 1.52 -7.23
C PRO A 128 -14.27 1.25 -8.55
N ASN A 129 -14.15 2.27 -9.41
CA ASN A 129 -13.58 2.14 -10.74
C ASN A 129 -12.07 2.40 -10.73
N HIS A 130 -11.35 1.68 -11.59
CA HIS A 130 -9.91 1.82 -11.79
C HIS A 130 -9.59 1.78 -13.29
N GLU A 131 -8.58 2.54 -13.73
CA GLU A 131 -8.23 2.69 -15.15
C GLU A 131 -7.46 1.47 -15.72
N ASN A 132 -7.18 0.46 -14.91
CA ASN A 132 -6.27 -0.65 -15.24
C ASN A 132 -6.98 -1.94 -15.67
N GLU A 133 -8.22 -1.85 -16.19
CA GLU A 133 -8.99 -3.03 -16.63
C GLU A 133 -8.25 -3.87 -17.68
N ALA A 134 -7.49 -3.23 -18.57
CA ALA A 134 -6.69 -3.89 -19.61
C ALA A 134 -5.66 -4.90 -19.06
N GLN A 135 -5.27 -4.75 -17.78
CA GLN A 135 -4.28 -5.61 -17.13
C GLN A 135 -4.88 -6.88 -16.52
N LYS A 136 -6.20 -7.08 -16.62
CA LYS A 136 -6.95 -8.25 -16.10
C LYS A 136 -6.56 -8.60 -14.65
N PRO A 137 -6.76 -7.66 -13.70
CA PRO A 137 -6.36 -7.89 -12.32
C PRO A 137 -7.14 -9.03 -11.66
N ILE A 138 -6.46 -9.76 -10.79
CA ILE A 138 -7.02 -10.84 -10.00
C ILE A 138 -7.55 -10.26 -8.68
N THR A 139 -8.78 -10.58 -8.31
CA THR A 139 -9.34 -10.15 -7.03
C THR A 139 -8.57 -10.80 -5.87
N LEU A 140 -8.09 -9.98 -4.93
CA LEU A 140 -7.37 -10.42 -3.76
C LEU A 140 -8.24 -10.19 -2.53
N GLU A 141 -8.77 -11.28 -1.98
CA GLU A 141 -9.58 -11.22 -0.77
C GLU A 141 -8.70 -10.94 0.45
N ILE A 142 -9.14 -10.03 1.33
CA ILE A 142 -8.44 -9.60 2.55
C ILE A 142 -9.24 -9.94 3.79
#